data_AF-A0A8H4V185-F1
#
_entry.id   AF-A0A8H4V185-F1
#
_cell.length_a   1.000
_cell.length_b   1.000
_cell.length_c   1.000
_cell.angle_alpha   90.00
_cell.angle_beta   90.00
_cell.angle_gamma   90.00
#
_symmetry.space_group_name_H-M   'P 1'
#
loop_
_entity.id
_entity.type
_entity.pdbx_description
1 polymer ?
#
loop_
_entity_poly.entity_id
_entity_poly.type
_entity_poly.pdbx_seq_one_letter_code
_entity_poly.pdbx_strand_id
1 'polypeptide(L)'
;GLLNGNTEQRTQAALAFADIIDRTAADSLKPFVTQITGPLIRVVSERSVDIKAAVFYALNKLLEKIPLAVKHFLPQLQRTFARGLADTTSETLRNRAAKGLGILITLTPRVDPLVAELVAGSKTDDDGVKNAMMKALLEVVDKAGGSMSEASRNAVLALIDDDSSDRTGMKATV
;
A
#
# COMPACT_ATOMS: atom_id res chain seq x y z
N GLY A 1 6.02 19.24 14.80
CA GLY A 1 4.89 18.30 14.64
C GLY A 1 5.37 16.96 14.13
N LEU A 2 5.45 16.78 12.81
CA LEU A 2 5.57 15.45 12.19
C LEU A 2 6.87 14.68 12.50
N LEU A 3 8.04 15.34 12.52
CA LEU A 3 9.33 14.66 12.70
C LEU A 3 9.77 14.55 14.16
N ASN A 4 9.46 15.55 14.99
CA ASN A 4 10.00 15.69 16.35
C ASN A 4 8.91 15.76 17.44
N GLY A 5 7.65 15.51 17.10
CA GLY A 5 6.53 15.55 18.06
C GLY A 5 6.33 14.22 18.80
N ASN A 6 5.47 14.24 19.81
CA ASN A 6 4.96 12.99 20.40
C ASN A 6 3.98 12.26 19.44
N THR A 7 3.55 11.05 19.80
CA THR A 7 2.65 10.24 18.96
C THR A 7 1.43 11.02 18.47
N GLU A 8 0.72 11.70 19.37
CA GLU A 8 -0.48 12.47 19.04
C GLU A 8 -0.16 13.62 18.07
N GLN A 9 0.86 14.42 18.36
CA GLN A 9 1.28 15.53 17.51
C GLN A 9 1.70 15.07 16.12
N ARG A 10 2.32 13.89 16.00
CA ARG A 10 2.73 13.33 14.71
C ARG A 10 1.54 12.81 13.93
N THR A 11 0.61 12.12 14.59
CA THR A 11 -0.66 11.69 14.01
C THR A 11 -1.47 12.89 13.48
N GLN A 12 -1.67 13.91 14.31
CA GLN A 12 -2.40 15.12 13.91
C GLN A 12 -1.68 15.88 12.79
N ALA A 13 -0.34 15.95 12.81
CA ALA A 13 0.41 16.56 11.72
C ALA A 13 0.23 15.81 10.39
N ALA A 14 0.22 14.47 10.40
CA ALA A 14 -0.02 13.67 9.20
C ALA A 14 -1.46 13.87 8.67
N LEU A 15 -2.46 13.93 9.55
CA LEU A 15 -3.85 14.24 9.16
C LEU A 15 -3.98 15.66 8.61
N ALA A 16 -3.31 16.64 9.22
CA ALA A 16 -3.29 18.01 8.71
C ALA A 16 -2.67 18.10 7.30
N PHE A 17 -1.63 17.31 7.00
CA PHE A 17 -1.12 17.20 5.64
C PHE A 17 -2.19 16.67 4.68
N ALA A 18 -2.94 15.64 5.07
CA ALA A 18 -4.02 15.11 4.25
C ALA A 18 -5.08 16.17 3.94
N ASP A 19 -5.48 16.97 4.94
CA ASP A 19 -6.44 18.07 4.77
C ASP A 19 -5.93 19.18 3.85
N ILE A 20 -4.65 19.56 4.01
CA ILE A 20 -4.00 20.53 3.12
C ILE A 20 -3.99 20.02 1.69
N ILE A 21 -3.63 18.75 1.45
CA ILE A 21 -3.60 18.15 0.12
C ILE A 21 -4.99 18.16 -0.52
N ASP A 22 -6.03 17.81 0.25
CA ASP A 22 -7.41 17.72 -0.25
C ASP A 22 -7.91 19.11 -0.70
N ARG A 23 -7.65 20.14 0.12
CA ARG A 23 -8.14 21.51 -0.06
C ARG A 23 -7.29 22.38 -1.00
N THR A 24 -6.09 21.95 -1.35
CA THR A 24 -5.18 22.71 -2.22
C THR A 24 -5.31 22.29 -3.68
N ALA A 25 -5.22 23.22 -4.61
CA ALA A 25 -5.18 22.91 -6.04
C ALA A 25 -3.92 22.11 -6.41
N ALA A 26 -4.04 21.21 -7.39
CA ALA A 26 -2.94 20.32 -7.78
C ALA A 26 -1.67 21.08 -8.19
N ASP A 27 -1.82 22.16 -8.97
CA ASP A 27 -0.67 22.96 -9.43
C ASP A 27 0.05 23.68 -8.29
N SER A 28 -0.68 24.08 -7.25
CA SER A 28 -0.11 24.70 -6.05
C SER A 28 0.62 23.68 -5.16
N LEU A 29 0.28 22.39 -5.24
CA LEU A 29 0.96 21.32 -4.48
C LEU A 29 2.26 20.83 -5.13
N LYS A 30 2.34 20.81 -6.47
CA LYS A 30 3.48 20.26 -7.22
C LYS A 30 4.85 20.78 -6.74
N PRO A 31 5.05 22.10 -6.47
CA PRO A 31 6.34 22.62 -6.00
C PRO A 31 6.78 22.07 -4.62
N PHE A 32 5.84 21.57 -3.83
CA PHE A 32 6.07 21.10 -2.46
C PHE A 32 6.07 19.58 -2.32
N VAL A 33 5.95 18.83 -3.43
CA VAL A 33 5.79 17.37 -3.41
C VAL A 33 6.92 16.68 -2.64
N THR A 34 8.16 17.13 -2.79
CA THR A 34 9.32 16.57 -2.09
C THR A 34 9.29 16.87 -0.60
N GLN A 35 8.96 18.11 -0.21
CA GLN A 35 8.85 18.53 1.19
C GLN A 35 7.68 17.86 1.93
N ILE A 36 6.66 17.39 1.21
CA ILE A 36 5.54 16.65 1.78
C ILE A 36 5.84 15.14 1.82
N THR A 37 6.21 14.56 0.68
CA THR A 37 6.36 13.10 0.53
C THR A 37 7.50 12.55 1.37
N GLY A 38 8.68 13.21 1.36
CA GLY A 38 9.86 12.74 2.08
C GLY A 38 9.62 12.56 3.59
N PRO A 39 9.12 13.60 4.30
CA PRO A 39 8.77 13.49 5.71
C PRO A 39 7.69 12.43 6.01
N LEU A 40 6.65 12.31 5.17
CA LEU A 40 5.63 11.27 5.36
C LEU A 40 6.23 9.86 5.27
N ILE A 41 7.02 9.57 4.22
CA ILE A 41 7.72 8.27 4.07
C ILE A 41 8.66 8.03 5.26
N ARG A 42 9.37 9.04 5.74
CA ARG A 42 10.28 8.90 6.88
C ARG A 42 9.54 8.47 8.16
N VAL A 43 8.35 9.03 8.40
CA VAL A 43 7.58 8.81 9.64
C VAL A 43 6.75 7.53 9.62
N VAL A 44 6.42 6.98 8.44
CA VAL A 44 5.71 5.70 8.34
C VAL A 44 6.50 4.50 8.92
N SER A 45 7.82 4.66 9.12
CA SER A 45 8.69 3.59 9.64
C SER A 45 8.59 3.41 11.17
N GLU A 46 7.77 4.22 11.83
CA GLU A 46 7.53 4.17 13.27
C GLU A 46 6.64 3.01 13.70
N ARG A 47 6.74 2.62 14.98
CA ARG A 47 5.96 1.51 15.54
C ARG A 47 4.46 1.82 15.68
N SER A 48 4.10 3.09 15.90
CA SER A 48 2.71 3.47 16.20
C SER A 48 1.77 3.21 15.00
N VAL A 49 0.72 2.44 15.25
CA VAL A 49 -0.34 2.14 14.29
C VAL A 49 -1.06 3.42 13.87
N ASP A 50 -1.36 4.32 14.81
CA ASP A 50 -2.07 5.57 14.55
C ASP A 50 -1.29 6.47 13.59
N ILE A 51 0.02 6.61 13.82
CA ILE A 51 0.91 7.38 12.95
C ILE A 51 0.94 6.75 11.55
N LYS A 52 1.15 5.43 11.46
CA LYS A 52 1.19 4.72 10.17
C LYS A 52 -0.12 4.89 9.40
N ALA A 53 -1.26 4.70 10.06
CA ALA A 53 -2.57 4.85 9.45
C ALA A 53 -2.78 6.28 8.93
N ALA A 54 -2.47 7.31 9.73
CA ALA A 54 -2.58 8.71 9.32
C ALA A 54 -1.66 9.05 8.15
N VAL A 55 -0.42 8.53 8.16
CA VAL A 55 0.52 8.71 7.05
C VAL A 55 0.03 8.05 5.77
N PHE A 56 -0.44 6.80 5.81
CA PHE A 56 -1.00 6.14 4.62
C PHE A 56 -2.21 6.89 4.07
N TYR A 57 -3.05 7.46 4.94
CA TYR A 57 -4.16 8.31 4.50
C TYR A 57 -3.67 9.55 3.75
N ALA A 58 -2.66 10.25 4.28
CA ALA A 58 -2.07 11.42 3.63
C ALA A 58 -1.38 11.06 2.29
N LEU A 59 -0.64 9.95 2.25
CA LEU A 59 0.01 9.46 1.03
C LEU A 59 -1.01 9.08 -0.05
N ASN A 60 -2.13 8.46 0.32
CA ASN A 60 -3.22 8.16 -0.60
C ASN A 60 -3.81 9.44 -1.21
N LYS A 61 -4.10 10.45 -0.38
CA LYS A 61 -4.57 11.76 -0.87
C LYS A 61 -3.58 12.40 -1.85
N LEU A 62 -2.28 12.31 -1.55
CA LEU A 62 -1.24 12.85 -2.42
C LEU A 62 -1.19 12.13 -3.78
N LEU A 63 -1.25 10.80 -3.76
CA LEU A 63 -1.28 9.95 -4.95
C LEU A 63 -2.50 10.19 -5.81
N GLU A 64 -3.67 10.36 -5.20
CA GLU A 64 -4.92 10.69 -5.92
C GLU A 64 -4.84 12.07 -6.58
N LYS A 65 -4.25 13.06 -5.90
CA LYS A 65 -4.24 14.46 -6.34
C LYS A 65 -3.18 14.77 -7.40
N ILE A 66 -1.95 14.27 -7.21
CA ILE A 66 -0.80 14.58 -8.07
C ILE A 66 0.04 13.32 -8.41
N PRO A 67 -0.57 12.26 -8.98
CA PRO A 67 0.09 10.95 -9.19
C PRO A 67 1.38 11.04 -9.99
N LEU A 68 1.43 11.91 -11.01
CA LEU A 68 2.62 12.05 -11.85
C LEU A 68 3.77 12.80 -11.14
N ALA A 69 3.46 13.68 -10.19
CA ALA A 69 4.47 14.45 -9.46
C ALA A 69 5.24 13.58 -8.46
N VAL A 70 4.63 12.49 -7.97
CA VAL A 70 5.27 11.57 -7.01
C VAL A 70 6.12 10.48 -7.67
N LYS A 71 6.27 10.48 -9.01
CA LYS A 71 6.96 9.42 -9.77
C LYS A 71 8.37 9.08 -9.26
N HIS A 72 9.13 10.07 -8.80
CA HIS A 72 10.48 9.87 -8.26
C HIS A 72 10.50 9.05 -6.96
N PHE A 73 9.37 8.98 -6.25
CA PHE A 73 9.23 8.26 -4.99
C PHE A 73 8.64 6.85 -5.14
N LEU A 74 8.24 6.41 -6.34
CA LEU A 74 7.52 5.15 -6.52
C LEU A 74 8.23 3.94 -5.91
N PRO A 75 9.55 3.73 -6.07
CA PRO A 75 10.23 2.59 -5.43
C PRO A 75 10.20 2.64 -3.90
N GLN A 76 10.14 3.83 -3.30
CA GLN A 76 10.04 4.00 -1.85
C GLN A 76 8.59 3.79 -1.39
N LEU A 77 7.63 4.41 -2.08
CA LEU A 77 6.20 4.28 -1.79
C LEU A 77 5.71 2.83 -1.95
N GLN A 78 6.17 2.12 -2.98
CA GLN A 78 5.83 0.70 -3.17
C GLN A 78 6.26 -0.13 -1.95
N ARG A 79 7.51 0.00 -1.51
CA ARG A 79 8.01 -0.69 -0.30
C ARG A 79 7.25 -0.27 0.95
N THR A 80 6.92 1.01 1.07
CA THR A 80 6.13 1.55 2.19
C THR A 80 4.73 0.93 2.24
N PHE A 81 4.00 0.85 1.13
CA PHE A 81 2.68 0.23 1.10
C PHE A 81 2.74 -1.30 1.25
N ALA A 82 3.70 -1.97 0.60
CA ALA A 82 3.87 -3.42 0.75
C ALA A 82 4.11 -3.82 2.21
N ARG A 83 4.94 -3.08 2.95
CA ARG A 83 5.10 -3.26 4.40
C ARG A 83 3.81 -2.99 5.18
N GLY A 84 2.99 -2.05 4.74
CA GLY A 84 1.68 -1.77 5.34
C GLY A 84 0.69 -2.92 5.17
N LEU A 85 0.75 -3.65 4.06
CA LEU A 85 -0.07 -4.85 3.86
C LEU A 85 0.30 -5.98 4.82
N ALA A 86 1.57 -6.08 5.19
CA ALA A 86 2.10 -7.09 6.11
C ALA A 86 1.85 -6.77 7.60
N ASP A 87 1.15 -5.68 7.93
CA ASP A 87 0.86 -5.33 9.32
C ASP A 87 -0.22 -6.25 9.90
N THR A 88 0.12 -7.06 10.90
CA THR A 88 -0.80 -8.00 11.55
C THR A 88 -1.74 -7.32 12.56
N THR A 89 -1.46 -6.08 12.94
CA THR A 89 -2.12 -5.42 14.08
C THR A 89 -3.33 -4.57 13.70
N SER A 90 -3.43 -4.13 12.44
CA SER A 90 -4.46 -3.17 12.03
C SER A 90 -5.01 -3.40 10.63
N GLU A 91 -6.29 -3.77 10.56
CA GLU A 91 -7.01 -3.89 9.29
C GLU A 91 -7.12 -2.54 8.56
N THR A 92 -7.39 -1.45 9.28
CA THR A 92 -7.46 -0.10 8.71
C THR A 92 -6.17 0.29 8.01
N LEU A 93 -5.02 -0.05 8.61
CA LEU A 93 -3.70 0.21 8.03
C LEU A 93 -3.51 -0.60 6.75
N ARG A 94 -3.82 -1.90 6.78
CA ARG A 94 -3.77 -2.78 5.59
C ARG A 94 -4.67 -2.27 4.46
N ASN A 95 -5.91 -1.88 4.76
CA ASN A 95 -6.87 -1.35 3.80
C ASN A 95 -6.37 -0.04 3.16
N ARG A 96 -5.78 0.87 3.94
CA ARG A 96 -5.18 2.11 3.41
C ARG A 96 -3.95 1.80 2.55
N ALA A 97 -3.14 0.82 2.94
CA ALA A 97 -1.96 0.44 2.19
C ALA A 97 -2.31 -0.21 0.84
N ALA A 98 -3.31 -1.11 0.82
CA ALA A 98 -3.83 -1.72 -0.40
C ALA A 98 -4.33 -0.66 -1.39
N LYS A 99 -5.11 0.31 -0.91
CA LYS A 99 -5.60 1.42 -1.74
C LYS A 99 -4.46 2.21 -2.38
N GLY A 100 -3.45 2.59 -1.60
CA GLY A 100 -2.29 3.34 -2.10
C GLY A 100 -1.48 2.55 -3.12
N LEU A 101 -1.26 1.27 -2.86
CA LEU A 101 -0.57 0.37 -3.79
C LEU A 101 -1.34 0.22 -5.11
N GLY A 102 -2.66 0.08 -5.06
CA GLY A 102 -3.52 -0.02 -6.23
C GLY A 102 -3.56 1.25 -7.09
N ILE A 103 -3.28 2.43 -6.54
CA ILE A 103 -3.05 3.65 -7.33
C ILE A 103 -1.61 3.65 -7.88
N LEU A 104 -0.65 3.30 -7.04
CA LEU A 104 0.77 3.34 -7.38
C LEU A 104 1.13 2.40 -8.54
N ILE A 105 0.51 1.22 -8.61
CA ILE A 105 0.81 0.22 -9.65
C ILE A 105 0.50 0.71 -11.06
N THR A 106 -0.45 1.63 -11.24
CA THR A 106 -0.77 2.19 -12.56
C THR A 106 0.33 3.13 -13.08
N LEU A 107 1.32 3.44 -12.23
CA LEU A 107 2.43 4.35 -12.52
C LEU A 107 3.77 3.62 -12.66
N THR A 108 3.83 2.31 -12.36
CA THR A 108 5.06 1.53 -12.40
C THR A 108 5.19 0.75 -13.72
N PRO A 109 6.35 0.79 -14.38
CA PRO A 109 6.53 0.11 -15.67
C PRO A 109 6.75 -1.41 -15.55
N ARG A 110 7.16 -1.90 -14.37
CA ARG A 110 7.43 -3.31 -14.11
C ARG A 110 6.77 -3.71 -12.80
N VAL A 111 5.96 -4.76 -12.85
CA VAL A 111 5.14 -5.19 -11.71
C VAL A 111 5.56 -6.54 -11.14
N ASP A 112 6.38 -7.32 -11.85
CA ASP A 112 6.79 -8.67 -11.43
C ASP A 112 7.46 -8.73 -10.04
N PRO A 113 8.36 -7.81 -9.66
CA PRO A 113 8.94 -7.84 -8.32
C PRO A 113 7.90 -7.66 -7.22
N LEU A 114 6.88 -6.83 -7.47
CA LEU A 114 5.77 -6.65 -6.52
C LEU A 114 4.90 -7.90 -6.47
N VAL A 115 4.57 -8.50 -7.63
CA VAL A 115 3.78 -9.73 -7.66
C VAL A 115 4.47 -10.83 -6.84
N ALA A 116 5.77 -11.02 -7.01
CA ALA A 116 6.54 -12.00 -6.24
C ALA A 116 6.49 -11.71 -4.73
N GLU A 117 6.63 -10.45 -4.33
CA GLU A 117 6.51 -10.02 -2.92
C GLU A 117 5.12 -10.30 -2.34
N LEU A 118 4.05 -9.99 -3.08
CA LEU A 118 2.68 -10.21 -2.62
C LEU A 118 2.31 -11.71 -2.55
N VAL A 119 2.75 -12.51 -3.53
CA VAL A 119 2.58 -13.97 -3.52
C VAL A 119 3.31 -14.62 -2.35
N ALA A 120 4.50 -14.13 -2.00
CA ALA A 120 5.20 -14.59 -0.81
C ALA A 120 4.46 -14.14 0.46
N GLY A 121 4.01 -12.89 0.51
CA GLY A 121 3.31 -12.30 1.65
C GLY A 121 1.95 -12.93 1.95
N SER A 122 1.29 -13.54 0.97
CA SER A 122 0.02 -14.24 1.17
C SER A 122 0.16 -15.63 1.80
N LYS A 123 1.37 -16.20 1.87
CA LYS A 123 1.64 -17.51 2.50
C LYS A 123 1.84 -17.41 4.02
N THR A 124 1.15 -16.46 4.65
CA THR A 124 1.20 -16.21 6.09
C THR A 124 0.02 -16.87 6.80
N ASP A 125 0.19 -17.21 8.07
CA ASP A 125 -0.89 -17.73 8.93
C ASP A 125 -1.84 -16.63 9.45
N ASP A 126 -1.51 -15.34 9.23
CA ASP A 126 -2.40 -14.24 9.58
C ASP A 126 -3.43 -14.01 8.45
N ASP A 127 -4.67 -14.43 8.67
CA ASP A 127 -5.77 -14.27 7.71
C ASP A 127 -5.96 -12.80 7.28
N GLY A 128 -5.70 -11.84 8.18
CA GLY A 128 -5.83 -10.42 7.91
C GLY A 128 -4.81 -9.95 6.86
N VAL A 129 -3.56 -10.36 7.00
CA VAL A 129 -2.47 -10.09 6.05
C VAL A 129 -2.70 -10.89 4.76
N LYS A 130 -3.02 -12.18 4.85
CA LYS A 130 -3.34 -13.02 3.68
C LYS A 130 -4.42 -12.37 2.80
N ASN A 131 -5.53 -11.95 3.40
CA ASN A 131 -6.62 -11.26 2.69
C ASN A 131 -6.19 -9.91 2.09
N ALA A 132 -5.34 -9.14 2.78
CA ALA A 132 -4.85 -7.87 2.27
C ALA A 132 -3.90 -8.06 1.06
N MET A 133 -3.01 -9.05 1.11
CA MET A 133 -2.11 -9.42 0.02
C MET A 133 -2.89 -9.92 -1.20
N MET A 134 -3.92 -10.74 -0.99
CA MET A 134 -4.84 -11.20 -2.03
C MET A 134 -5.58 -10.05 -2.71
N LYS A 135 -6.13 -9.12 -1.94
CA LYS A 135 -6.78 -7.91 -2.48
C LYS A 135 -5.80 -7.06 -3.29
N ALA A 136 -4.57 -6.89 -2.80
CA ALA A 136 -3.54 -6.16 -3.52
C ALA A 136 -3.14 -6.86 -4.83
N LEU A 137 -3.02 -8.20 -4.84
CA LEU A 137 -2.77 -8.98 -6.06
C LEU A 137 -3.88 -8.81 -7.08
N LEU A 138 -5.14 -8.85 -6.66
CA LEU A 138 -6.28 -8.60 -7.53
C LEU A 138 -6.18 -7.22 -8.21
N GLU A 139 -5.85 -6.17 -7.44
CA GLU A 139 -5.66 -4.81 -7.98
C GLU A 139 -4.50 -4.73 -8.97
N VAL A 140 -3.39 -5.44 -8.71
CA VAL A 140 -2.24 -5.51 -9.64
C VAL A 140 -2.63 -6.21 -10.94
N VAL A 141 -3.35 -7.32 -10.86
CA VAL A 141 -3.83 -8.08 -12.03
C VAL A 141 -4.82 -7.26 -12.85
N ASP A 142 -5.80 -6.62 -12.20
CA ASP A 142 -6.82 -5.80 -12.86
C ASP A 142 -6.20 -4.60 -13.60
N LYS A 143 -5.26 -3.90 -12.96
CA LYS A 143 -4.74 -2.62 -13.47
C LYS A 143 -3.45 -2.73 -14.28
N ALA A 144 -2.64 -3.75 -14.00
CA ALA A 144 -1.31 -3.91 -14.59
C ALA A 144 -1.02 -5.34 -15.04
N GLY A 145 -2.06 -6.19 -15.15
CA GLY A 145 -1.93 -7.57 -15.59
C GLY A 145 -1.23 -7.70 -16.94
N GLY A 146 -1.42 -6.76 -17.86
CA GLY A 146 -0.74 -6.73 -19.16
C GLY A 146 0.80 -6.66 -19.05
N SER A 147 1.33 -6.11 -17.97
CA SER A 147 2.77 -5.94 -17.72
C SER A 147 3.39 -7.10 -16.93
N MET A 148 2.61 -8.12 -16.59
CA MET A 148 3.11 -9.31 -15.88
C MET A 148 3.72 -10.32 -16.86
N SER A 149 4.89 -10.84 -16.50
CA SER A 149 5.49 -12.01 -17.11
C SER A 149 4.62 -13.26 -16.94
N GLU A 150 4.82 -14.26 -17.80
CA GLU A 150 4.18 -15.57 -17.65
C GLU A 150 4.50 -16.22 -16.29
N ALA A 151 5.74 -16.08 -15.80
CA ALA A 151 6.13 -16.58 -14.50
C ALA A 151 5.29 -15.96 -13.36
N SER A 152 5.09 -14.64 -13.39
CA SER A 152 4.24 -13.95 -12.42
C SER A 152 2.76 -14.33 -12.55
N ARG A 153 2.24 -14.52 -13.77
CA ARG A 153 0.87 -15.00 -13.98
C ARG A 153 0.67 -16.39 -13.40
N ASN A 154 1.59 -17.31 -13.70
CA ASN A 154 1.53 -18.69 -13.21
C ASN A 154 1.63 -18.75 -11.68
N ALA A 155 2.46 -17.91 -11.07
CA ALA A 155 2.56 -17.83 -9.61
C ALA A 155 1.25 -17.37 -8.95
N VAL A 156 0.54 -16.41 -9.57
CA VAL A 156 -0.77 -15.96 -9.07
C VAL A 156 -1.84 -17.04 -9.26
N LEU A 157 -1.86 -17.74 -10.40
CA LEU A 157 -2.80 -18.83 -10.64
C LEU A 157 -2.62 -19.98 -9.64
N ALA A 158 -1.37 -20.42 -9.44
CA ALA A 158 -1.07 -21.48 -8.47
C ALA A 158 -1.52 -21.13 -7.05
N LEU A 159 -1.37 -19.86 -6.66
CA LEU A 159 -1.80 -19.36 -5.36
C LEU A 159 -3.34 -19.36 -5.20
N ILE A 160 -4.08 -19.06 -6.27
CA ILE A 160 -5.56 -19.14 -6.27
C ILE A 160 -6.01 -20.60 -6.15
N ASP A 161 -5.35 -21.51 -6.86
CA ASP A 161 -5.64 -22.94 -6.81
C ASP A 161 -5.40 -23.49 -5.39
N ASP A 162 -4.26 -23.15 -4.78
CA ASP A 162 -3.94 -23.51 -3.39
C ASP A 162 -5.01 -23.00 -2.41
N ASP A 163 -5.40 -21.71 -2.46
CA ASP A 163 -6.42 -21.15 -1.54
C ASP A 163 -7.81 -21.78 -1.74
N SER A 164 -8.15 -22.17 -2.98
CA SER A 164 -9.40 -22.86 -3.26
C SER A 164 -9.44 -24.28 -2.67
N SER A 165 -8.29 -24.95 -2.66
CA SER A 165 -8.15 -26.30 -2.11
C SER A 165 -8.29 -26.31 -0.58
N ASP A 166 -7.67 -25.35 0.11
CA ASP A 166 -7.78 -25.18 1.57
C ASP A 166 -9.24 -24.96 2.03
N ARG A 167 -9.99 -24.11 1.31
CA ARG A 167 -11.40 -23.84 1.62
C ARG A 167 -12.30 -25.06 1.38
N THR A 168 -11.94 -25.91 0.42
CA THR A 168 -12.70 -27.13 0.11
C THR A 168 -12.42 -28.23 1.14
N GLY A 169 -11.19 -28.37 1.60
CA GLY A 169 -10.82 -29.30 2.69
C GLY A 169 -11.48 -28.96 4.03
N MET A 170 -11.57 -27.67 4.37
CA MET A 170 -12.24 -27.22 5.60
C MET A 170 -13.75 -27.55 5.62
N LYS A 171 -14.42 -27.53 4.46
CA LYS A 171 -15.85 -27.87 4.34
C LYS A 171 -16.14 -29.37 4.35
N ALA A 172 -15.17 -30.22 4.02
CA ALA A 172 -15.34 -31.68 3.99
C ALA A 172 -15.19 -32.35 5.37
N THR A 173 -14.83 -31.59 6.41
CA THR A 173 -14.55 -32.10 7.77
C THR A 173 -15.61 -31.68 8.80
N VAL A 174 -16.79 -31.20 8.35
CA VAL A 174 -17.93 -30.83 9.21
C VAL A 174 -19.13 -31.72 8.91
#